data_AF-A0A8S8Z0W3-F1
#
_entry.id   AF-A0A8S8Z0W3-F1
#
_cell.length_a   1.000
_cell.length_b   1.000
_cell.length_c   1.000
_cell.angle_alpha   90.00
_cell.angle_beta   90.00
_cell.angle_gamma   90.00
#
_symmetry.space_group_name_H-M   'P 1'
#
loop_
_entity.id
_entity.type
_entity.pdbx_description
1 polymer ?
#
loop_
_entity_poly.entity_id
_entity_poly.type
_entity_poly.pdbx_seq_one_letter_code
_entity_poly.pdbx_strand_id
1 'polypeptide(L)' 'METDNLDIAAALGNTENEGTEVWNMKLYDQLTSLEGRINRLRYIGLNILALIISVVYATVAGLVIGTIWVITRFSRVCV' A
#
# COMPACT_ATOMS: atom_id res chain seq x y z
N MET A 1 -2.63 15.95 -39.34
CA MET A 1 -1.76 16.05 -38.15
C MET A 1 -0.90 14.81 -38.19
N GLU A 2 0.36 14.97 -38.56
CA GLU A 2 1.32 13.87 -38.66
C GLU A 2 1.88 13.64 -37.26
N THR A 3 1.70 12.45 -36.71
CA THR A 3 2.35 12.07 -35.44
C THR A 3 3.78 11.69 -35.78
N ASP A 4 4.74 12.55 -35.42
CA ASP A 4 6.15 12.30 -35.65
C ASP A 4 6.61 11.05 -34.90
N ASN A 5 7.46 10.24 -35.53
CA ASN A 5 8.07 9.05 -34.91
C ASN A 5 8.85 9.40 -33.62
N LEU A 6 9.17 10.68 -33.42
CA LEU A 6 9.78 11.21 -32.21
C LEU A 6 8.82 11.18 -31.00
N ASP A 7 7.54 11.49 -31.20
CA ASP A 7 6.51 11.45 -30.15
C ASP A 7 6.17 9.99 -29.79
N ILE A 8 6.18 9.09 -30.77
CA ILE A 8 6.03 7.64 -30.54
C ILE A 8 7.25 7.07 -29.82
N ALA A 9 8.47 7.50 -30.16
CA ALA A 9 9.68 7.07 -29.46
C ALA A 9 9.76 7.59 -28.01
N ALA A 10 9.27 8.81 -27.75
CA ALA A 10 9.13 9.34 -26.40
C ALA A 10 8.06 8.59 -25.58
N ALA A 11 6.96 8.18 -26.22
CA ALA A 11 5.93 7.36 -25.58
C ALA A 11 6.38 5.90 -25.34
N LEU A 12 7.20 5.33 -26.22
CA LEU A 12 7.79 3.98 -26.06
C LEU A 12 8.97 3.95 -25.09
N GLY A 13 9.77 5.03 -25.00
CA GLY A 13 10.87 5.14 -24.03
C GLY A 13 10.41 5.17 -22.58
N ASN A 14 9.14 5.49 -22.34
CA ASN A 14 8.50 5.40 -21.01
C ASN A 14 7.93 3.99 -20.72
N THR A 15 8.26 3.00 -21.55
CA THR A 15 7.92 1.57 -21.35
C THR A 15 9.18 0.75 -21.12
N GLU A 16 10.20 1.32 -20.47
CA GLU A 16 11.21 0.50 -19.80
C GLU A 16 10.63 -0.03 -18.48
N ASN A 17 11.09 -1.22 -18.10
CA ASN A 17 10.62 -2.06 -17.01
C ASN A 17 10.96 -1.48 -15.62
N GLU A 18 10.85 -0.17 -15.44
CA GLU A 18 11.30 0.61 -14.28
C GLU A 18 10.50 0.34 -12.99
N GLY A 19 9.47 -0.50 -13.08
CA GLY A 19 8.55 -0.76 -11.97
C GLY A 19 9.16 -1.57 -10.82
N THR A 20 10.28 -2.26 -11.01
CA THR A 20 10.91 -3.11 -9.97
C THR A 20 12.26 -2.62 -9.48
N GLU A 21 12.99 -1.92 -10.34
CA GLU A 21 14.32 -1.38 -10.06
C GLU A 21 14.32 -0.19 -9.09
N VAL A 22 13.26 0.63 -9.09
CA VAL A 22 13.08 1.70 -8.09
C VAL A 22 12.73 1.16 -6.69
N TRP A 23 12.07 0.00 -6.60
CA TRP A 23 11.74 -0.61 -5.31
C TRP A 23 12.90 -1.44 -4.76
N ASN A 24 13.64 -2.12 -5.63
CA ASN A 24 14.73 -3.02 -5.27
C ASN A 24 16.11 -2.34 -5.40
N MET A 25 16.26 -1.22 -4.68
CA MET A 25 17.51 -0.44 -4.66
C MET A 25 18.51 -0.99 -3.63
N LYS A 26 19.80 -0.88 -3.94
CA LYS A 26 20.89 -1.18 -3.01
C LYS A 26 20.86 -0.23 -1.80
N LEU A 27 21.24 -0.71 -0.62
CA LEU A 27 21.20 0.04 0.65
C LEU A 27 21.85 1.43 0.60
N TYR A 28 22.95 1.55 -0.14
CA TYR A 28 23.68 2.82 -0.30
C TYR A 28 22.82 3.86 -1.02
N ASP A 29 22.22 3.50 -2.16
CA ASP A 29 21.34 4.40 -2.91
C ASP A 29 20.07 4.75 -2.15
N GLN A 30 19.54 3.86 -1.31
CA GLN A 30 18.39 4.21 -0.47
C GLN A 30 18.67 5.35 0.54
N LEU A 31 19.94 5.57 0.89
CA LEU A 31 20.37 6.58 1.85
C LEU A 31 20.91 7.85 1.19
N THR A 32 21.54 7.73 0.01
CA THR A 32 22.21 8.85 -0.67
C THR A 32 21.50 9.34 -1.93
N SER A 33 20.61 8.54 -2.53
CA SER A 33 19.91 8.92 -3.76
C SER A 33 18.58 9.64 -3.48
N LEU A 34 18.23 10.57 -4.39
CA LEU A 34 16.93 11.24 -4.40
C LEU A 34 15.78 10.23 -4.60
N GLU A 35 15.99 9.21 -5.43
CA GLU A 35 15.03 8.10 -5.64
C GLU A 35 14.83 7.27 -4.37
N GLY A 36 15.90 7.04 -3.60
CA GLY A 36 15.82 6.37 -2.30
C GLY A 36 14.90 7.10 -1.30
N ARG A 37 14.97 8.44 -1.29
CA ARG A 37 14.08 9.29 -0.47
C ARG A 37 12.62 9.23 -0.93
N ILE A 38 12.39 9.20 -2.24
CA ILE A 38 11.05 9.08 -2.83
C ILE A 38 10.46 7.69 -2.54
N ASN A 39 11.27 6.63 -2.61
CA ASN A 39 10.86 5.27 -2.28
C ASN A 39 10.42 5.17 -0.79
N ARG A 40 11.11 5.87 0.13
CA ARG A 40 10.67 5.98 1.53
C ARG A 40 9.32 6.67 1.70
N LEU A 41 9.04 7.75 0.94
CA LEU A 41 7.75 8.43 0.98
C LEU A 41 6.61 7.52 0.48
N ARG A 42 6.85 6.74 -0.57
CA ARG A 42 5.90 5.71 -1.02
C ARG A 42 5.65 4.67 0.05
N TYR A 43 6.70 4.18 0.71
CA TYR A 43 6.57 3.25 1.83
C TYR A 43 5.76 3.82 2.98
N ILE A 44 5.96 5.10 3.34
CA ILE A 44 5.17 5.77 4.37
C ILE A 44 3.70 5.86 3.93
N GLY A 45 3.43 6.22 2.67
CA GLY A 45 2.08 6.24 2.12
C GLY A 45 1.38 4.87 2.18
N LEU A 46 2.08 3.80 1.78
CA LEU A 46 1.57 2.43 1.88
C LEU A 46 1.33 2.01 3.34
N ASN A 47 2.19 2.40 4.27
CA ASN A 47 1.98 2.12 5.70
C ASN A 47 0.74 2.83 6.24
N ILE A 48 0.53 4.10 5.88
CA ILE A 48 -0.67 4.84 6.29
C ILE A 48 -1.92 4.19 5.69
N LEU A 49 -1.88 3.81 4.41
CA LEU A 49 -2.99 3.12 3.75
C LEU A 49 -3.30 1.77 4.42
N ALA A 50 -2.27 0.96 4.67
CA ALA A 50 -2.41 -0.31 5.36
C ALA A 50 -2.96 -0.14 6.78
N LEU A 51 -2.52 0.90 7.50
CA LEU A 51 -3.03 1.25 8.81
C LEU A 51 -4.54 1.55 8.74
N ILE A 52 -4.97 2.40 7.82
CA ILE A 52 -6.40 2.74 7.65
C ILE A 52 -7.22 1.47 7.38
N ILE A 53 -6.77 0.62 6.44
CA ILE A 53 -7.45 -0.64 6.13
C ILE A 53 -7.53 -1.54 7.36
N SER A 54 -6.43 -1.66 8.11
CA SER A 54 -6.36 -2.49 9.32
C SER A 54 -7.33 -2.01 10.41
N VAL A 55 -7.45 -0.69 10.61
CA VAL A 55 -8.35 -0.10 11.60
C VAL A 55 -9.81 -0.33 11.21
N VAL A 56 -10.16 -0.10 9.94
CA VAL A 56 -11.53 -0.36 9.45
C VAL A 56 -11.89 -1.83 9.63
N TYR A 57 -11.00 -2.74 9.22
CA TYR A 57 -11.24 -4.17 9.36
C TYR A 57 -11.33 -4.60 10.83
N ALA A 58 -10.42 -4.13 11.69
CA ALA A 58 -10.42 -4.43 13.11
C ALA A 58 -11.69 -3.91 13.81
N THR A 59 -12.22 -2.76 13.38
CA THR A 59 -13.49 -2.22 13.89
C THR A 59 -14.64 -3.16 13.59
N VAL A 60 -14.77 -3.61 12.33
CA VAL A 60 -15.83 -4.55 11.92
C VAL A 60 -15.67 -5.90 12.63
N ALA A 61 -14.47 -6.47 12.62
CA ALA A 61 -14.18 -7.75 13.27
C ALA A 61 -14.43 -7.68 14.78
N GLY A 62 -14.01 -6.60 15.44
CA GLY A 62 -14.23 -6.36 16.86
C GLY A 62 -15.72 -6.25 17.20
N LEU A 63 -16.53 -5.64 16.33
CA LEU A 63 -17.99 -5.56 16.51
C LEU A 63 -18.64 -6.94 16.40
N VAL A 64 -18.24 -7.75 15.42
CA VAL A 64 -18.76 -9.13 15.26
C VAL A 64 -18.34 -10.01 16.44
N ILE A 65 -17.07 -10.00 16.81
CA ILE A 65 -16.57 -10.78 17.95
C ILE A 65 -17.23 -10.31 19.25
N GLY A 66 -17.36 -9.00 19.44
CA GLY A 66 -17.99 -8.40 20.61
C GLY A 66 -19.46 -8.78 20.76
N THR A 67 -20.23 -8.76 19.67
CA THR A 67 -21.64 -9.16 19.69
C THR A 67 -21.81 -10.65 20.01
N ILE A 68 -20.99 -11.53 19.42
CA ILE A 68 -20.98 -12.97 19.75
C ILE A 68 -20.63 -13.18 21.23
N TRP A 69 -19.65 -12.45 21.76
CA TRP A 69 -19.24 -12.57 23.16
C TRP A 69 -20.34 -12.12 24.12
N VAL A 70 -21.03 -11.03 23.82
CA VAL A 70 -22.16 -10.55 24.62
C VAL A 70 -23.29 -11.58 24.62
N ILE A 71 -23.67 -12.13 23.46
CA ILE A 71 -24.73 -13.14 23.36
C ILE A 71 -24.35 -14.40 24.15
N THR A 72 -23.16 -14.93 23.95
CA THR A 72 -22.69 -16.16 24.63
C THR A 72 -22.53 -15.97 26.13
N ARG A 73 -22.15 -14.79 26.61
CA ARG A 73 -22.09 -14.47 28.05
C ARG A 73 -23.49 -14.35 28.65
N PHE A 74 -24.44 -13.76 27.93
CA PHE A 74 -25.84 -13.67 28.38
C PHE A 74 -26.48 -15.07 28.49
N SER A 75 -26.24 -15.96 27.54
CA SER A 75 -26.74 -17.34 27.57
C SER A 75 -26.23 -18.17 28.76
N ARG A 76 -25.06 -17.86 29.34
CA ARG A 76 -24.55 -18.56 30.53
C ARG A 76 -25.07 -18.03 31.86
N VAL A 77 -25.72 -16.86 31.88
CA VAL A 77 -26.25 -16.26 33.13
C VAL A 77 -27.71 -16.66 33.38
N CYS A 78 -28.44 -17.06 32.33
CA CYS A 78 -29.85 -17.46 32.42
C CYS A 78 -30.09 -18.99 32.48
N VAL A 79 -29.02 -19.79 32.57
CA VAL A 79 -29.06 -21.25 32.82
C VAL A 79 -28.47 -21.50 34.19
#